data_AF-A0A7U9QWU2-F1
#
_entry.id   AF-A0A7U9QWU2-F1
#
_cell.length_a   1.000
_cell.length_b   1.000
_cell.length_c   1.000
_cell.angle_alpha   90.00
_cell.angle_beta   90.00
_cell.angle_gamma   90.00
#
_symmetry.space_group_name_H-M   'P 1'
#
loop_
_entity.id
_entity.type
_entity.pdbx_description
1 polymer ?
#
loop_
_entity_poly.entity_id
_entity_poly.type
_entity_poly.pdbx_seq_one_letter_code
_entity_poly.pdbx_strand_id
1 'polypeptide(L)' 'MEPGWNIKFKKSGKTLCTIYPRELYFIVMIVVVRKEKEAVEAILPECTSRMQEIYHETKEGNGQMKSFDATPLLEGMLS' A
#
# COMPACT_ATOMS: atom_id res chain seq x y z
N MET A 1 -7.51 -14.25 -7.77
CA MET A 1 -6.04 -14.21 -7.68
C MET A 1 -5.56 -13.38 -8.84
N GLU A 2 -4.76 -12.36 -8.58
CA GLU A 2 -4.14 -11.59 -9.66
C GLU A 2 -3.17 -12.48 -10.45
N PRO A 3 -3.25 -12.55 -11.79
CA PRO A 3 -2.32 -13.33 -12.59
C PRO A 3 -0.90 -12.77 -12.47
N GLY A 4 0.09 -13.67 -12.57
CA GLY A 4 1.52 -13.34 -12.48
C GLY A 4 2.15 -13.63 -11.13
N TRP A 5 3.34 -13.06 -10.91
CA TRP A 5 4.11 -13.21 -9.67
C TRP A 5 3.89 -12.00 -8.74
N ASN A 6 4.09 -12.20 -7.44
CA ASN A 6 4.03 -11.13 -6.44
C ASN A 6 5.26 -11.19 -5.53
N ILE A 7 5.65 -10.03 -5.00
CA ILE A 7 6.72 -9.90 -4.02
C ILE A 7 6.07 -9.66 -2.67
N LYS A 8 6.32 -10.52 -1.67
CA LYS A 8 5.82 -10.33 -0.31
C LYS A 8 6.94 -9.90 0.61
N PHE A 9 6.84 -8.69 1.15
CA PHE A 9 7.71 -8.24 2.22
C PHE A 9 7.16 -8.75 3.54
N LYS A 10 8.01 -9.45 4.30
CA LYS A 10 7.62 -10.08 5.57
C LYS A 10 8.57 -9.68 6.68
N LYS A 11 8.02 -9.51 7.88
CA LYS A 11 8.76 -9.38 9.14
C LYS A 11 8.20 -10.38 10.13
N SER A 12 9.07 -11.25 10.68
CA SER A 12 8.69 -12.27 11.67
C SER A 12 7.50 -13.13 11.22
N GLY A 13 7.49 -13.56 9.94
CA GLY A 13 6.43 -14.40 9.37
C GLY A 13 5.14 -13.67 8.96
N LYS A 14 4.98 -12.38 9.30
CA LYS A 14 3.82 -11.56 8.92
C LYS A 14 4.11 -10.73 7.67
N THR A 15 3.17 -10.70 6.72
CA THR A 15 3.27 -9.86 5.52
C THR A 15 3.01 -8.40 5.87
N LEU A 16 3.96 -7.52 5.54
CA LEU A 16 3.85 -6.07 5.68
C LEU A 16 3.27 -5.44 4.41
N CYS A 17 3.79 -5.83 3.26
CA CYS A 17 3.23 -5.42 1.98
C CYS A 17 3.40 -6.51 0.91
N THR A 18 2.55 -6.47 -0.10
CA THR A 18 2.64 -7.31 -1.30
C THR A 18 2.66 -6.41 -2.52
N ILE A 19 3.69 -6.54 -3.36
CA ILE A 19 3.79 -5.84 -4.63
C ILE A 19 3.36 -6.79 -5.74
N TYR A 20 2.51 -6.29 -6.63
CA TYR A 20 2.05 -6.95 -7.85
C TYR A 20 2.59 -6.15 -9.05
N PRO A 21 3.75 -6.53 -9.60
CA PRO A 21 4.34 -5.85 -10.74
C PRO A 21 3.48 -6.01 -12.00
N ARG A 22 3.43 -4.96 -12.81
CA ARG A 22 2.77 -4.91 -14.12
C ARG A 22 3.68 -4.19 -15.11
N GLU A 23 3.33 -4.25 -16.38
CA GLU A 23 4.03 -3.46 -17.39
C GLU A 23 3.79 -1.97 -17.09
N LEU A 24 4.87 -1.23 -16.81
CA LEU A 24 4.88 0.23 -16.54
C LEU A 24 4.25 0.69 -15.20
N TYR A 25 3.82 -0.21 -14.33
CA TYR A 25 3.33 0.14 -13.00
C TYR A 25 3.42 -1.02 -12.02
N PHE A 26 3.14 -0.76 -10.75
CA PHE A 26 2.96 -1.81 -9.75
C PHE A 26 1.74 -1.49 -8.89
N ILE A 27 1.11 -2.54 -8.38
CA ILE A 27 0.08 -2.42 -7.34
C ILE A 27 0.70 -2.84 -6.02
N VAL A 28 0.59 -2.01 -4.98
CA VAL A 28 1.04 -2.36 -3.63
C VAL A 28 -0.16 -2.55 -2.72
N MET A 29 -0.26 -3.72 -2.10
CA MET A 29 -1.12 -3.95 -0.95
C MET A 29 -0.32 -3.75 0.33
N ILE A 30 -0.62 -2.71 1.09
CA ILE A 30 0.04 -2.42 2.38
C ILE A 30 -0.87 -2.89 3.52
N VAL A 31 -0.31 -3.63 4.47
CA VAL A 31 -1.00 -4.08 5.68
C VAL A 31 -0.58 -3.18 6.84
N VAL A 32 -1.46 -2.27 7.23
CA VAL A 32 -1.26 -1.44 8.43
C VAL A 32 -1.91 -2.14 9.61
N VAL A 33 -1.10 -2.52 10.59
CA VAL A 33 -1.58 -3.09 11.87
C VAL A 33 -1.69 -1.97 12.91
N ARG A 34 -2.53 -2.14 13.93
CA ARG A 34 -2.77 -1.12 14.98
C ARG A 34 -1.51 -0.42 15.51
N LYS A 35 -0.43 -1.16 15.75
CA LYS A 35 0.83 -0.58 16.28
C LYS A 35 1.55 0.37 15.32
N GLU A 36 1.33 0.25 14.01
CA GLU A 36 1.97 1.12 13.01
C GLU A 36 1.03 2.22 12.51
N LYS A 37 -0.23 2.24 13.00
CA LYS A 37 -1.26 3.17 12.53
C LYS A 37 -0.85 4.62 12.75
N GLU A 38 -0.37 4.95 13.96
CA GLU A 38 0.06 6.30 14.31
C GLU A 38 1.21 6.79 13.42
N ALA A 39 2.19 5.92 13.14
CA ALA A 39 3.29 6.24 12.25
C ALA A 39 2.83 6.46 10.80
N VAL A 40 1.84 5.70 10.33
CA VAL A 40 1.25 5.89 9.00
C VAL A 40 0.47 7.20 8.94
N GLU A 41 -0.33 7.52 9.96
CA GLU A 41 -1.11 8.77 10.02
C GLU A 41 -0.22 10.01 10.11
N ALA A 42 0.96 9.90 10.72
CA ALA A 42 1.95 10.97 10.76
C ALA A 42 2.51 11.33 9.39
N ILE A 43 2.75 10.35 8.51
CA ILE A 43 3.29 10.56 7.15
C ILE A 43 2.21 10.74 6.09
N LEU A 44 0.95 10.43 6.40
CA LEU A 44 -0.16 10.48 5.46
C LEU A 44 -0.32 11.85 4.77
N PRO A 45 -0.14 13.00 5.46
CA PRO A 45 -0.21 14.32 4.82
C PRO A 45 0.87 14.57 3.77
N GLU A 46 2.00 13.85 3.84
CA GLU A 46 3.11 13.94 2.87
C GLU A 46 2.90 13.03 1.65
N CYS A 47 1.94 12.10 1.73
CA CYS A 47 1.61 11.18 0.64
C CYS A 47 0.74 11.88 -0.41
N THR A 48 0.66 11.29 -1.62
CA THR A 48 -0.21 11.81 -2.69
C THR A 48 -1.67 11.84 -2.25
N SER A 49 -2.46 12.78 -2.78
CA SER A 49 -3.90 12.87 -2.48
C SER A 49 -4.61 11.53 -2.71
N ARG A 50 -4.17 10.78 -3.74
CA ARG A 50 -4.66 9.44 -4.04
C ARG A 50 -4.42 8.45 -2.89
N MET A 51 -3.22 8.43 -2.31
CA MET A 51 -2.91 7.58 -1.16
C MET A 51 -3.71 7.98 0.09
N GLN A 52 -3.92 9.28 0.30
CA GLN A 52 -4.75 9.79 1.39
C GLN A 52 -6.21 9.33 1.25
N GLU A 53 -6.79 9.45 0.06
CA GLU A 53 -8.14 8.96 -0.26
C GLU A 53 -8.25 7.45 -0.02
N ILE A 54 -7.34 6.66 -0.57
CA ILE A 54 -7.32 5.20 -0.39
C ILE A 54 -7.27 4.85 1.09
N TYR A 55 -6.46 5.55 1.89
CA TYR A 55 -6.41 5.35 3.33
C TYR A 55 -7.79 5.65 3.95
N HIS A 56 -8.36 6.83 3.74
CA HIS A 56 -9.64 7.21 4.36
C HIS A 56 -10.82 6.32 3.94
N GLU A 57 -10.84 5.79 2.72
CA GLU A 57 -11.90 4.89 2.22
C GLU A 57 -11.75 3.45 2.70
N THR A 58 -10.52 3.02 3.04
CA THR A 58 -10.27 1.63 3.42
C THR A 58 -10.75 1.38 4.86
N LYS A 59 -11.71 0.46 4.99
CA LYS A 59 -12.21 0.03 6.30
C LYS A 59 -11.20 -0.88 7.01
N GLU A 60 -11.07 -0.70 8.33
CA GLU A 60 -10.35 -1.65 9.17
C GLU A 60 -11.11 -2.98 9.26
N GLY A 61 -10.40 -4.10 9.10
CA GLY A 61 -10.90 -5.46 9.33
C GLY A 61 -9.94 -6.24 10.21
N ASN A 62 -10.42 -6.82 11.31
CA ASN A 62 -9.60 -7.58 12.28
C ASN A 62 -8.38 -6.80 12.82
N GLY A 63 -8.52 -5.47 13.00
CA GLY A 63 -7.44 -4.60 13.48
C GLY A 63 -6.30 -4.40 12.47
N GLN A 64 -6.56 -4.68 11.19
CA GLN A 64 -5.66 -4.45 10.08
C GLN A 64 -6.38 -3.68 8.97
N MET A 65 -5.62 -2.91 8.22
CA MET A 65 -6.11 -2.16 7.06
C MET A 65 -5.31 -2.61 5.84
N LYS A 66 -6.01 -2.80 4.71
CA LYS A 66 -5.41 -3.24 3.44
C LYS A 66 -5.68 -2.19 2.37
N SER A 67 -4.70 -1.34 2.14
CA SER A 67 -4.78 -0.29 1.12
C SER A 67 -4.10 -0.77 -0.15
N PHE A 68 -4.74 -0.51 -1.30
CA PHE A 68 -4.20 -0.81 -2.63
C PHE A 68 -3.85 0.50 -3.31
N ASP A 69 -2.56 0.70 -3.59
CA ASP A 69 -2.13 1.79 -4.47
C ASP A 69 -1.63 1.23 -5.80
N ALA A 70 -1.99 1.91 -6.89
CA ALA A 70 -1.63 1.55 -8.25
C ALA A 70 -1.05 2.78 -8.94
N THR A 71 0.16 3.17 -8.54
CA THR A 71 0.84 4.34 -9.11
C THR A 71 1.57 3.95 -10.41
N PRO A 72 1.28 4.61 -11.56
CA PRO A 72 2.07 4.46 -12.78
C PRO A 72 3.50 4.96 -12.60
N LEU A 73 4.50 4.19 -13.06
CA LEU A 73 5.91 4.59 -12.97
C LEU A 73 6.22 5.87 -13.78
N LEU A 74 5.41 6.14 -14.81
CA LEU A 74 5.56 7.30 -15.68
C LEU A 74 5.08 8.62 -15.01
N GLU A 75 4.16 8.56 -14.06
CA GLU A 75 3.68 9.77 -13.35
C GLU A 75 4.70 10.28 -12.33
N GLY A 76 5.47 9.38 -11.70
CA GLY A 76 6.53 9.74 -10.75
C GLY A 76 7.83 10.26 -11.38
N MET A 77 7.98 10.22 -12.71
CA MET A 77 9.15 10.77 -13.43
C MET A 77 8.92 12.21 -13.94
N LEU A 78 7.70 12.74 -13.79
CA LEU A 78 7.33 14.09 -14.25
C LEU A 78 7.11 15.10 -13.10
N SER A 79 7.48 14.74 -11.86
CA SER A 79 7.52 15.64 -10.70
C SER A 79 8.94 16.09 -10.38
#